data_AF-A0A8S2W244-F1
#
_entry.id   AF-A0A8S2W244-F1
#
_cell.length_a   1.000
_cell.length_b   1.000
_cell.length_c   1.000
_cell.angle_alpha   90.00
_cell.angle_beta   90.00
_cell.angle_gamma   90.00
#
_symmetry.space_group_name_H-M   'P 1'
#
loop_
_entity.id
_entity.type
_entity.pdbx_description
1 polymer ?
#
loop_
_entity_poly.entity_id
_entity_poly.type
_entity_poly.pdbx_seq_one_letter_code
_entity_poly.pdbx_strand_id
1 'polypeptide(L)'
;MFQKEGNIIRHPKDLRQDNEDKKKIFPKGWIISIVTLLILIILAVGIYLIIHFTSRIASTTNIVNPSIRWNTTGITVAGVGGSPGNNSSQLNTPADVSVDFSNTLYIADYGNNRIQKWLSGASNGITVAGQASGISGSNATDLQHPAGILVDLTGNIYIADTNNHRIQFWAKGALSGVTIAGTAVHNIVRWILGDNSWTQVAGISGIQGNSSSLLNLPMGVTFDPMGN
;
A
#
# COMPACT_ATOMS: atom_id res chain seq x y z
N MET A 1 -67.50 73.30 42.33
CA MET A 1 -68.20 73.92 41.19
C MET A 1 -67.27 73.81 39.98
N PHE A 2 -67.66 73.02 38.98
CA PHE A 2 -66.84 72.70 37.79
C PHE A 2 -66.76 73.88 36.82
N GLN A 3 -65.57 74.18 36.29
CA GLN A 3 -65.32 74.74 34.96
C GLN A 3 -63.88 74.37 34.56
N LYS A 4 -63.46 74.10 33.32
CA LYS A 4 -64.03 73.65 32.04
C LYS A 4 -62.76 73.42 31.18
N GLU A 5 -62.49 72.22 30.68
CA GLU A 5 -61.26 71.94 29.93
C GLU A 5 -61.22 72.75 28.62
N GLY A 6 -60.19 73.58 28.47
CA GLY A 6 -59.88 74.31 27.26
C GLY A 6 -59.07 73.43 26.32
N ASN A 7 -59.72 72.90 25.29
CA ASN A 7 -59.08 72.16 24.21
C ASN A 7 -58.23 73.14 23.37
N ILE A 8 -56.90 73.09 23.53
CA ILE A 8 -55.97 73.97 22.81
C ILE A 8 -55.80 73.44 21.38
N ILE A 9 -56.56 74.00 20.45
CA ILE A 9 -56.36 73.79 19.01
C ILE A 9 -55.07 74.53 18.62
N ARG A 10 -53.96 73.81 18.46
CA ARG A 10 -52.71 74.38 17.93
C ARG A 10 -52.90 74.72 16.46
N HIS A 11 -52.52 75.93 16.07
CA HIS A 11 -52.61 76.39 14.68
C HIS A 11 -51.67 75.54 13.79
N PRO A 12 -52.07 75.16 12.56
CA PRO A 12 -51.27 74.29 11.68
C PRO A 12 -49.91 74.88 11.24
N LYS A 13 -49.62 76.14 11.57
CA LYS A 13 -48.30 76.76 11.35
C LYS A 13 -47.28 76.38 12.44
N ASP A 14 -47.72 76.08 13.66
CA ASP A 14 -46.82 75.74 14.78
C ASP A 14 -46.24 74.32 14.66
N LEU A 15 -46.92 73.43 13.95
CA LEU A 15 -46.46 72.06 13.61
C LEU A 15 -45.50 72.02 12.39
N ARG A 16 -45.25 73.16 11.74
CA ARG A 16 -44.23 73.28 10.70
C ARG A 16 -42.89 73.76 11.25
N GLN A 17 -42.92 74.58 12.31
CA GLN A 17 -41.71 75.17 12.88
C GLN A 17 -40.92 74.15 13.71
N ASP A 18 -41.62 73.32 14.48
CA ASP A 18 -41.04 72.24 15.31
C ASP A 18 -40.38 71.11 14.49
N ASN A 19 -40.80 70.91 13.24
CA ASN A 19 -40.20 69.94 12.32
C ASN A 19 -38.99 70.49 11.55
N GLU A 20 -38.83 71.81 11.45
CA GLU A 20 -37.64 72.43 10.82
C GLU A 20 -36.46 72.51 11.80
N ASP A 21 -36.71 72.70 13.10
CA ASP A 21 -35.64 72.76 14.13
C ASP A 21 -34.98 71.40 14.42
N LYS A 22 -35.66 70.28 14.12
CA LYS A 22 -35.08 68.93 14.27
C LYS A 22 -34.12 68.53 13.14
N LYS A 23 -33.98 69.34 12.08
CA LYS A 23 -33.13 69.00 10.92
C LYS A 23 -31.66 69.37 11.07
N LYS A 24 -31.19 69.94 12.18
CA LYS A 24 -29.80 70.39 12.30
C LYS A 24 -29.15 70.17 13.67
N ILE A 25 -28.78 68.94 14.03
CA ILE A 25 -27.67 68.74 14.98
C ILE A 25 -26.84 67.50 14.59
N PHE A 26 -26.15 67.57 13.45
CA PHE A 26 -24.88 66.86 13.31
C PHE A 26 -23.80 67.94 13.11
N PRO A 27 -22.81 68.07 14.01
CA PRO A 27 -21.79 69.11 13.92
C PRO A 27 -21.04 68.97 12.60
N LYS A 28 -20.64 70.10 11.98
CA LYS A 28 -20.11 70.18 10.60
C LYS A 28 -18.84 69.35 10.31
N GLY A 29 -18.30 68.60 11.28
CA GLY A 29 -17.20 67.64 11.09
C GLY A 29 -17.60 66.17 11.21
N TRP A 30 -18.85 65.85 11.59
CA TRP A 30 -19.27 64.49 11.93
C TRP A 30 -19.22 63.54 10.73
N ILE A 31 -19.55 64.02 9.54
CA ILE A 31 -19.44 63.25 8.29
C ILE A 31 -17.97 62.96 7.98
N ILE A 32 -17.07 63.93 8.18
CA ILE A 32 -15.62 63.74 7.96
C ILE A 32 -15.08 62.70 8.95
N SER A 33 -15.51 62.73 10.21
CA SER A 33 -15.13 61.74 11.23
C SER A 33 -15.66 60.33 10.93
N ILE A 34 -16.85 60.20 10.35
CA ILE A 34 -17.39 58.90 9.93
C ILE A 34 -16.62 58.36 8.72
N VAL A 35 -16.30 59.22 7.74
CA VAL A 35 -15.53 58.84 6.55
C VAL A 35 -14.10 58.43 6.92
N THR A 36 -13.43 59.15 7.82
CA THR A 36 -12.09 58.77 8.29
C THR A 36 -12.10 57.45 9.07
N LEU A 37 -13.11 57.22 9.91
CA LEU A 37 -13.27 55.95 10.63
C LEU A 37 -13.50 54.77 9.68
N LEU A 38 -14.33 54.95 8.65
CA LEU A 38 -14.57 53.91 7.64
C LEU A 38 -13.30 53.56 6.86
N ILE A 39 -12.48 54.55 6.50
CA ILE A 39 -11.19 54.33 5.83
C ILE A 39 -10.24 53.53 6.73
N LEU A 40 -10.15 53.87 8.02
CA LEU A 40 -9.30 53.13 8.97
C LEU A 40 -9.75 51.67 9.14
N ILE A 41 -11.06 51.42 9.15
CA ILE A 41 -11.61 50.05 9.23
C ILE A 41 -11.25 49.26 7.97
N ILE A 42 -11.41 49.85 6.77
CA ILE A 42 -11.05 49.19 5.51
C ILE A 42 -9.55 48.85 5.48
N LEU A 43 -8.69 49.79 5.91
CA LEU A 43 -7.25 49.56 6.00
C LEU A 43 -6.91 48.46 7.00
N ALA A 44 -7.53 48.46 8.18
CA ALA A 44 -7.31 47.44 9.21
C ALA A 44 -7.74 46.03 8.74
N VAL A 45 -8.89 45.93 8.06
CA VAL A 45 -9.37 44.68 7.45
C VAL A 45 -8.42 44.22 6.34
N GLY A 46 -7.96 45.15 5.49
CA GLY A 46 -6.99 44.85 4.44
C GLY A 46 -5.68 44.28 5.00
N ILE A 47 -5.13 44.92 6.04
CA ILE A 47 -3.91 44.46 6.73
C ILE A 47 -4.12 43.09 7.36
N TYR A 48 -5.26 42.88 8.06
CA TYR A 48 -5.61 41.59 8.66
C TYR A 48 -5.67 40.47 7.62
N LEU A 49 -6.32 40.73 6.48
CA LEU A 49 -6.42 39.76 5.38
C LEU A 49 -5.06 39.46 4.75
N ILE A 50 -4.20 40.47 4.57
CA ILE A 50 -2.84 40.27 4.03
C ILE A 50 -2.00 39.40 4.98
N ILE A 51 -2.05 39.66 6.30
CA ILE A 51 -1.34 38.86 7.31
C ILE A 51 -1.87 37.41 7.35
N HIS A 52 -3.19 37.22 7.33
CA HIS A 52 -3.77 35.88 7.32
C HIS A 52 -3.60 35.13 5.99
N PHE A 53 -3.47 35.84 4.87
CA PHE A 53 -3.22 35.24 3.56
C PHE A 53 -1.74 34.83 3.42
N THR A 54 -0.80 35.70 3.82
CA THR A 54 0.63 35.40 3.76
C THR A 54 1.03 34.26 4.70
N SER A 55 0.43 34.17 5.89
CA SER A 55 0.66 33.04 6.82
C SER A 55 0.16 31.69 6.27
N ARG A 56 -0.87 31.68 5.40
CA ARG A 56 -1.34 30.46 4.72
C ARG A 56 -0.42 30.02 3.57
N ILE A 57 0.28 30.96 2.92
CA ILE A 57 1.22 30.67 1.83
C ILE A 57 2.58 30.20 2.37
N ALA A 58 3.01 30.67 3.55
CA ALA A 58 4.27 30.28 4.17
C ALA A 58 4.34 28.81 4.65
N SER A 59 3.22 28.06 4.59
CA SER A 59 3.14 26.67 5.11
C SER A 59 3.20 25.57 4.05
N THR A 60 3.51 25.85 2.78
CA THR A 60 3.40 24.84 1.71
C THR A 60 4.71 24.45 1.00
N THR A 61 5.88 24.64 1.61
CA THR A 61 7.15 24.16 1.02
C THR A 61 7.96 23.25 1.93
N ASN A 62 7.30 22.39 2.71
CA ASN A 62 7.97 21.17 3.20
C ASN A 62 7.89 20.10 2.11
N ILE A 63 8.66 20.31 1.03
CA ILE A 63 8.95 19.25 0.08
C ILE A 63 9.96 18.34 0.78
N VAL A 64 9.47 17.43 1.61
CA VAL A 64 10.28 16.32 2.10
C VAL A 64 10.57 15.46 0.87
N ASN A 65 11.74 15.65 0.25
CA ASN A 65 12.22 14.73 -0.75
C ASN A 65 12.28 13.35 -0.09
N PRO A 66 11.51 12.35 -0.55
CA PRO A 66 11.57 11.03 0.04
C PRO A 66 12.95 10.45 -0.25
N SER A 67 13.85 10.49 0.73
CA SER A 67 15.09 9.73 0.66
C SER A 67 14.77 8.31 1.10
N ILE A 68 14.80 7.35 0.17
CA ILE A 68 14.86 5.93 0.51
C ILE A 68 16.15 5.75 1.31
N ARG A 69 16.03 5.64 2.64
CA ARG A 69 17.15 5.30 3.52
C ARG A 69 16.82 3.97 4.17
N TRP A 70 17.70 3.00 3.98
CA TRP A 70 17.65 1.73 4.70
C TRP A 70 17.75 2.01 6.21
N ASN A 71 17.00 1.24 7.02
CA ASN A 71 17.21 1.26 8.46
C ASN A 71 18.66 0.86 8.76
N THR A 72 19.31 1.55 9.70
CA THR A 72 20.67 1.22 10.14
C THR A 72 20.71 -0.06 10.97
N THR A 73 19.56 -0.59 11.41
CA THR A 73 19.44 -1.86 12.12
C THR A 73 18.53 -2.84 11.37
N GLY A 74 18.97 -4.10 11.30
CA GLY A 74 18.13 -5.19 10.85
C GLY A 74 17.11 -5.57 11.93
N ILE A 75 15.92 -5.99 11.50
CA ILE A 75 14.90 -6.57 12.37
C ILE A 75 14.57 -7.98 11.89
N THR A 76 14.20 -8.86 12.80
CA THR A 76 13.67 -10.18 12.45
C THR A 76 12.20 -10.04 12.04
N VAL A 77 11.89 -10.37 10.79
CA VAL A 77 10.51 -10.30 10.24
C VAL A 77 9.85 -11.68 10.11
N ALA A 78 10.65 -12.75 10.19
CA ALA A 78 10.20 -14.14 10.17
C ALA A 78 11.22 -15.03 10.91
N GLY A 79 10.73 -16.12 11.50
CA GLY A 79 11.53 -17.00 12.35
C GLY A 79 11.74 -16.45 13.76
N VAL A 80 12.29 -17.28 14.65
CA VAL A 80 12.83 -16.86 15.95
C VAL A 80 14.35 -16.81 15.85
N GLY A 81 14.96 -15.76 16.41
CA GLY A 81 16.41 -15.63 16.44
C GLY A 81 17.07 -16.71 17.29
N GLY A 82 18.26 -17.17 16.88
CA GLY A 82 19.19 -17.88 17.76
C GLY A 82 19.35 -19.38 17.54
N SER A 83 18.48 -20.08 16.80
CA SER A 83 18.71 -21.50 16.41
C SER A 83 17.77 -21.96 15.29
N PRO A 84 18.23 -22.86 14.39
CA PRO A 84 17.35 -23.50 13.41
C PRO A 84 16.33 -24.42 14.09
N GLY A 85 15.20 -24.64 13.44
CA GLY A 85 14.18 -25.57 13.90
C GLY A 85 13.04 -25.74 12.90
N ASN A 86 12.11 -26.65 13.21
CA ASN A 86 11.04 -27.07 12.29
C ASN A 86 9.63 -26.66 12.75
N ASN A 87 9.51 -26.04 13.94
CA ASN A 87 8.23 -25.48 14.37
C ASN A 87 7.75 -24.40 13.39
N SER A 88 6.46 -24.05 13.42
CA SER A 88 5.89 -23.01 12.55
C SER A 88 6.52 -21.63 12.77
N SER A 89 7.06 -21.37 13.97
CA SER A 89 7.81 -20.16 14.31
C SER A 89 9.31 -20.22 13.95
N GLN A 90 9.81 -21.36 13.46
CA GLN A 90 11.23 -21.59 13.20
C GLN A 90 11.47 -21.83 11.71
N LEU A 91 12.70 -21.51 11.30
CA LEU A 91 13.23 -21.76 9.96
C LEU A 91 14.55 -22.52 10.10
N ASN A 92 14.96 -23.21 9.04
CA ASN A 92 16.21 -23.94 8.98
C ASN A 92 16.90 -23.66 7.64
N THR A 93 18.01 -22.92 7.70
CA THR A 93 18.83 -22.50 6.56
C THR A 93 18.01 -21.96 5.37
N PRO A 94 17.10 -20.98 5.55
CA PRO A 94 16.27 -20.48 4.45
C PRO A 94 17.14 -19.97 3.29
N ALA A 95 16.79 -20.32 2.05
CA ALA A 95 17.62 -20.09 0.88
C ALA A 95 17.18 -18.89 0.02
N ASP A 96 15.89 -18.57 0.01
CA ASP A 96 15.33 -17.49 -0.79
C ASP A 96 14.02 -16.97 -0.19
N VAL A 97 13.64 -15.76 -0.60
CA VAL A 97 12.40 -15.09 -0.19
C VAL A 97 11.72 -14.40 -1.35
N SER A 98 10.38 -14.40 -1.35
CA SER A 98 9.57 -13.63 -2.29
C SER A 98 8.47 -12.89 -1.53
N VAL A 99 8.04 -11.73 -2.04
CA VAL A 99 7.01 -10.91 -1.40
C VAL A 99 5.88 -10.64 -2.38
N ASP A 100 4.65 -10.90 -1.98
CA ASP A 100 3.47 -10.59 -2.79
C ASP A 100 3.00 -9.13 -2.62
N PHE A 101 2.07 -8.68 -3.46
CA PHE A 101 1.51 -7.31 -3.40
C PHE A 101 0.73 -7.00 -2.12
N SER A 102 0.40 -8.02 -1.32
CA SER A 102 -0.20 -7.85 0.01
C SER A 102 0.86 -7.77 1.11
N ASN A 103 2.13 -7.60 0.75
CA ASN A 103 3.28 -7.55 1.65
C ASN A 103 3.41 -8.82 2.50
N THR A 104 3.02 -9.97 1.94
CA THR A 104 3.22 -11.28 2.55
C THR A 104 4.55 -11.87 2.09
N LEU A 105 5.36 -12.31 3.05
CA LEU A 105 6.64 -12.96 2.80
C LEU A 105 6.43 -14.45 2.54
N TYR A 106 7.08 -14.99 1.52
CA TYR A 106 7.20 -16.41 1.24
C TYR A 106 8.67 -16.78 1.34
N ILE A 107 8.97 -17.92 1.94
CA ILE A 107 10.34 -18.29 2.33
C ILE A 107 10.57 -19.72 1.88
N ALA A 108 11.65 -19.94 1.13
CA ALA A 108 12.18 -21.27 0.87
C ALA A 108 12.91 -21.76 2.12
N ASP A 109 12.21 -22.49 2.98
CA ASP A 109 12.73 -23.06 4.22
C ASP A 109 13.50 -24.35 3.90
N TYR A 110 14.62 -24.16 3.21
CA TYR A 110 15.41 -25.18 2.52
C TYR A 110 15.70 -26.42 3.40
N GLY A 111 16.18 -26.20 4.62
CA GLY A 111 16.54 -27.28 5.55
C GLY A 111 15.34 -28.02 6.13
N ASN A 112 14.14 -27.46 6.00
CA ASN A 112 12.87 -28.09 6.38
C ASN A 112 12.04 -28.50 5.15
N ASN A 113 12.59 -28.53 3.93
CA ASN A 113 11.92 -29.06 2.74
C ASN A 113 10.51 -28.51 2.50
N ARG A 114 10.28 -27.22 2.78
CA ARG A 114 8.96 -26.60 2.69
C ARG A 114 9.03 -25.14 2.28
N ILE A 115 7.91 -24.60 1.82
CA ILE A 115 7.73 -23.15 1.63
C ILE A 115 6.84 -22.61 2.73
N GLN A 116 7.34 -21.60 3.45
CA GLN A 116 6.62 -20.93 4.52
C GLN A 116 6.07 -19.59 4.03
N LYS A 117 4.76 -19.37 4.22
CA LYS A 117 4.10 -18.08 4.09
C LYS A 117 4.06 -17.38 5.44
N TRP A 118 4.48 -16.13 5.49
CA TRP A 118 4.61 -15.34 6.72
C TRP A 118 3.95 -13.98 6.55
N LEU A 119 2.86 -13.77 7.27
CA LEU A 119 2.15 -12.50 7.28
C LEU A 119 2.95 -11.46 8.08
N SER A 120 2.92 -10.20 7.63
CA SER A 120 3.58 -9.11 8.34
C SER A 120 3.11 -9.04 9.80
N GLY A 121 4.06 -9.10 10.74
CA GLY A 121 3.80 -9.08 12.19
C GLY A 121 3.35 -10.41 12.79
N ALA A 122 3.23 -11.49 12.02
CA ALA A 122 2.92 -12.81 12.57
C ALA A 122 4.13 -13.41 13.32
N SER A 123 3.86 -14.22 14.34
CA SER A 123 4.87 -14.98 15.07
C SER A 123 5.17 -16.36 14.47
N ASN A 124 4.27 -16.86 13.62
CA ASN A 124 4.34 -18.19 13.02
C ASN A 124 4.12 -18.09 11.51
N GLY A 125 4.86 -18.90 10.76
CA GLY A 125 4.62 -19.17 9.36
C GLY A 125 3.56 -20.24 9.14
N ILE A 126 3.02 -20.26 7.92
CA ILE A 126 2.06 -21.24 7.42
C ILE A 126 2.73 -22.00 6.29
N THR A 127 2.79 -23.33 6.38
CA THR A 127 3.31 -24.15 5.27
C THR A 127 2.34 -24.11 4.11
N VAL A 128 2.81 -23.66 2.95
CA VAL A 128 2.00 -23.51 1.73
C VAL A 128 2.43 -24.42 0.58
N ALA A 129 3.61 -25.03 0.69
CA ALA A 129 4.08 -26.09 -0.21
C ALA A 129 5.08 -26.99 0.53
N GLY A 130 5.13 -28.27 0.17
CA GLY A 130 5.83 -29.31 0.93
C GLY A 130 5.07 -29.73 2.19
N GLN A 131 5.70 -30.55 3.02
CA GLN A 131 5.08 -31.04 4.26
C GLN A 131 5.45 -30.16 5.46
N ALA A 132 4.47 -29.85 6.31
CA ALA A 132 4.72 -29.09 7.55
C ALA A 132 5.67 -29.80 8.52
N SER A 133 5.72 -31.13 8.46
CA SER A 133 6.67 -32.00 9.18
C SER A 133 8.12 -31.82 8.72
N GLY A 134 8.35 -31.16 7.59
CA GLY A 134 9.65 -31.00 6.95
C GLY A 134 10.26 -32.27 6.36
N ILE A 135 9.44 -33.33 6.23
CA ILE A 135 9.83 -34.56 5.55
C ILE A 135 10.11 -34.24 4.07
N SER A 136 11.27 -34.68 3.61
CA SER A 136 11.62 -34.59 2.19
C SER A 136 11.04 -35.76 1.40
N GLY A 137 10.85 -35.53 0.11
CA GLY A 137 10.40 -36.55 -0.83
C GLY A 137 10.33 -36.00 -2.25
N SER A 138 10.02 -36.89 -3.19
CA SER A 138 9.89 -36.58 -4.61
C SER A 138 8.45 -36.62 -5.12
N ASN A 139 7.47 -36.95 -4.25
CA ASN A 139 6.06 -36.93 -4.61
C ASN A 139 5.59 -35.51 -4.93
N ALA A 140 4.39 -35.39 -5.49
CA ALA A 140 3.78 -34.09 -5.79
C ALA A 140 3.54 -33.23 -4.54
N THR A 141 3.36 -33.85 -3.37
CA THR A 141 3.14 -33.17 -2.07
C THR A 141 4.44 -32.76 -1.38
N ASP A 142 5.57 -33.27 -1.84
CA ASP A 142 6.85 -33.20 -1.12
C ASP A 142 7.83 -32.32 -1.90
N LEU A 143 8.79 -31.76 -1.18
CA LEU A 143 9.93 -31.05 -1.75
C LEU A 143 11.21 -31.68 -1.18
N GLN A 144 12.35 -31.38 -1.82
CA GLN A 144 13.66 -31.74 -1.33
C GLN A 144 14.62 -30.58 -1.57
N HIS A 145 14.96 -29.90 -0.48
CA HIS A 145 15.86 -28.76 -0.47
C HIS A 145 15.44 -27.65 -1.46
N PRO A 146 14.23 -27.08 -1.33
CA PRO A 146 13.78 -26.01 -2.21
C PRO A 146 14.66 -24.78 -2.03
N ALA A 147 15.22 -24.26 -3.12
CA ALA A 147 16.16 -23.15 -3.08
C ALA A 147 15.51 -21.84 -3.51
N GLY A 148 15.17 -21.73 -4.80
CA GLY A 148 14.59 -20.51 -5.37
C GLY A 148 13.07 -20.52 -5.36
N ILE A 149 12.46 -19.36 -5.12
CA ILE A 149 11.01 -19.20 -5.16
C ILE A 149 10.57 -17.92 -5.87
N LEU A 150 9.42 -18.00 -6.53
CA LEU A 150 8.75 -16.87 -7.16
C LEU A 150 7.25 -16.97 -6.90
N VAL A 151 6.64 -15.87 -6.51
CA VAL A 151 5.19 -15.77 -6.30
C VAL A 151 4.58 -14.86 -7.35
N ASP A 152 3.54 -15.35 -8.03
CA ASP A 152 2.83 -14.56 -9.04
C ASP A 152 1.76 -13.64 -8.44
N LEU A 153 1.18 -12.79 -9.29
CA LEU A 153 0.11 -11.85 -8.95
C LEU A 153 -1.14 -12.51 -8.35
N THR A 154 -1.37 -13.79 -8.63
CA THR A 154 -2.52 -14.56 -8.13
C THR A 154 -2.20 -15.34 -6.86
N GLY A 155 -0.92 -15.36 -6.45
CA GLY A 155 -0.40 -16.06 -5.29
C GLY A 155 -0.03 -17.51 -5.55
N ASN A 156 0.16 -17.92 -6.80
CA ASN A 156 0.79 -19.21 -7.09
C ASN A 156 2.30 -19.13 -6.89
N ILE A 157 2.91 -20.27 -6.58
CA ILE A 157 4.31 -20.36 -6.20
C ILE A 157 5.04 -21.25 -7.21
N TYR A 158 6.13 -20.73 -7.76
CA TYR A 158 7.08 -21.49 -8.56
C TYR A 158 8.29 -21.77 -7.69
N ILE A 159 8.72 -23.02 -7.64
CA ILE A 159 9.70 -23.51 -6.67
C ILE A 159 10.78 -24.27 -7.41
N ALA A 160 12.03 -23.87 -7.23
CA ALA A 160 13.17 -24.68 -7.62
C ALA A 160 13.36 -25.77 -6.57
N ASP A 161 12.83 -26.96 -6.86
CA ASP A 161 12.88 -28.14 -6.01
C ASP A 161 14.21 -28.87 -6.25
N THR A 162 15.27 -28.24 -5.74
CA THR A 162 16.67 -28.40 -6.16
C THR A 162 17.11 -29.84 -6.26
N ASN A 163 16.98 -30.61 -5.18
CA ASN A 163 17.49 -31.98 -5.14
C ASN A 163 16.58 -32.98 -5.85
N ASN A 164 15.36 -32.57 -6.17
CA ASN A 164 14.48 -33.29 -7.08
C ASN A 164 14.69 -32.89 -8.54
N HIS A 165 15.66 -32.00 -8.83
CA HIS A 165 16.05 -31.64 -10.20
C HIS A 165 14.89 -31.09 -11.04
N ARG A 166 13.97 -30.36 -10.42
CA ARG A 166 12.73 -29.92 -11.07
C ARG A 166 12.27 -28.53 -10.64
N ILE A 167 11.40 -27.93 -11.44
CA ILE A 167 10.59 -26.78 -11.02
C ILE A 167 9.16 -27.25 -10.74
N GLN A 168 8.69 -26.96 -9.54
CA GLN A 168 7.31 -27.21 -9.12
C GLN A 168 6.49 -25.93 -9.22
N PHE A 169 5.28 -26.05 -9.77
CA PHE A 169 4.23 -25.05 -9.68
C PHE A 169 3.23 -25.47 -8.60
N TRP A 170 2.96 -24.58 -7.65
CA TRP A 170 1.96 -24.77 -6.61
C TRP A 170 0.88 -23.71 -6.76
N ALA A 171 -0.31 -24.13 -7.16
CA ALA A 171 -1.45 -23.23 -7.20
C ALA A 171 -1.82 -22.78 -5.77
N LYS A 172 -2.29 -21.55 -5.63
CA LYS A 172 -2.70 -21.01 -4.32
C LYS A 172 -3.74 -21.92 -3.66
N GLY A 173 -3.39 -22.44 -2.48
CA GLY A 173 -4.26 -23.33 -1.69
C GLY A 173 -4.27 -24.79 -2.13
N ALA A 174 -3.46 -25.17 -3.12
CA ALA A 174 -3.31 -26.57 -3.52
C ALA A 174 -2.56 -27.40 -2.46
N LEU A 175 -2.93 -28.66 -2.33
CA LEU A 175 -2.28 -29.61 -1.42
C LEU A 175 -1.02 -30.27 -2.03
N SER A 176 -0.83 -30.15 -3.34
CA SER A 176 0.30 -30.73 -4.08
C SER A 176 0.70 -29.84 -5.24
N GLY A 177 1.97 -29.91 -5.64
CA GLY A 177 2.52 -29.23 -6.80
C GLY A 177 2.40 -30.03 -8.10
N VAL A 178 2.59 -29.32 -9.21
CA VAL A 178 2.70 -29.87 -10.56
C VAL A 178 4.12 -29.61 -11.05
N THR A 179 4.82 -30.62 -11.54
CA THR A 179 6.13 -30.41 -12.14
C THR A 179 5.98 -29.75 -13.51
N ILE A 180 6.62 -28.58 -13.68
CA ILE A 180 6.53 -27.78 -14.91
C ILE A 180 7.85 -27.71 -15.69
N ALA A 181 8.97 -28.10 -15.08
CA ALA A 181 10.26 -28.26 -15.76
C ALA A 181 11.15 -29.27 -15.02
N GLY A 182 12.10 -29.89 -15.72
CA GLY A 182 13.01 -30.91 -15.17
C GLY A 182 12.44 -32.33 -15.15
N THR A 183 11.31 -32.58 -15.82
CA THR A 183 10.82 -33.95 -16.06
C THR A 183 11.59 -34.59 -17.22
N ALA A 184 11.97 -35.86 -17.06
CA ALA A 184 12.48 -36.71 -18.16
C ALA A 184 11.45 -36.88 -19.29
N VAL A 185 10.18 -36.54 -19.06
CA VAL A 185 9.10 -36.53 -20.05
C VAL A 185 8.84 -35.08 -20.41
N HIS A 186 9.03 -34.75 -21.68
CA HIS A 186 8.72 -33.41 -22.15
C HIS A 186 7.23 -33.14 -21.99
N ASN A 187 6.92 -31.98 -21.43
CA ASN A 187 5.93 -31.12 -22.06
C ASN A 187 6.67 -29.81 -22.36
N ILE A 188 7.12 -29.61 -23.60
CA ILE A 188 7.26 -28.22 -24.08
C ILE A 188 5.82 -27.71 -24.11
N VAL A 189 5.43 -27.00 -23.06
CA VAL A 189 4.14 -26.33 -22.97
C VAL A 189 4.36 -24.87 -23.33
N ARG A 190 3.74 -24.45 -24.43
CA ARG A 190 3.69 -23.06 -24.83
C ARG A 190 2.38 -22.48 -24.27
N TRP A 191 2.47 -21.38 -23.52
CA TRP A 191 1.28 -20.57 -23.26
C TRP A 191 0.92 -19.86 -24.56
N ILE A 192 -0.24 -20.14 -25.14
CA ILE A 192 -0.75 -19.39 -26.29
C ILE A 192 -1.73 -18.37 -25.73
N LEU A 193 -1.49 -17.08 -25.99
CA LEU A 193 -2.42 -16.02 -25.60
C LEU A 193 -3.84 -16.32 -26.14
N GLY A 194 -4.76 -16.71 -25.25
CA GLY A 194 -6.18 -16.88 -25.54
C GLY A 194 -6.81 -18.23 -25.20
N ASP A 195 -6.05 -19.25 -24.75
CA ASP A 195 -6.58 -20.61 -24.57
C ASP A 195 -6.80 -21.07 -23.11
N ASN A 196 -6.44 -20.25 -22.10
CA ASN A 196 -6.55 -20.58 -20.66
C ASN A 196 -6.00 -21.98 -20.30
N SER A 197 -5.16 -22.58 -21.14
CA SER A 197 -4.74 -23.97 -21.00
C SER A 197 -3.41 -24.22 -21.68
N TRP A 198 -2.57 -25.03 -21.04
CA TRP A 198 -1.27 -25.39 -21.56
C TRP A 198 -1.40 -26.47 -22.64
N THR A 199 -0.98 -26.19 -23.88
CA THR A 199 -0.95 -27.17 -24.97
C THR A 199 0.45 -27.77 -25.16
N GLN A 200 0.54 -29.10 -25.25
CA GLN A 200 1.79 -29.86 -25.37
C GLN A 200 2.30 -29.87 -26.82
N VAL A 201 3.58 -29.54 -27.05
CA VAL A 201 4.14 -29.34 -28.40
C VAL A 201 5.25 -30.34 -28.82
N ALA A 202 5.89 -31.11 -27.92
CA ALA A 202 6.78 -32.26 -28.26
C ALA A 202 7.35 -33.05 -27.03
N GLY A 203 7.74 -34.33 -27.24
CA GLY A 203 8.97 -35.00 -26.72
C GLY A 203 8.88 -36.26 -25.78
N ILE A 204 9.89 -37.16 -25.88
CA ILE A 204 10.05 -38.51 -25.25
C ILE A 204 10.93 -38.55 -23.97
N SER A 205 10.86 -39.69 -23.25
CA SER A 205 11.47 -40.04 -21.93
C SER A 205 13.03 -40.06 -21.89
N GLY A 206 13.69 -39.46 -20.88
CA GLY A 206 15.10 -39.78 -20.53
C GLY A 206 15.84 -38.92 -19.48
N ILE A 207 16.41 -39.59 -18.45
CA ILE A 207 17.69 -39.47 -17.69
C ILE A 207 18.29 -38.07 -17.35
N GLN A 208 18.77 -37.92 -16.09
CA GLN A 208 19.57 -36.81 -15.54
C GLN A 208 20.80 -36.44 -16.42
N GLY A 209 20.95 -35.16 -16.79
CA GLY A 209 22.03 -34.72 -17.70
C GLY A 209 21.99 -33.24 -18.11
N ASN A 210 22.97 -32.83 -18.91
CA ASN A 210 23.44 -31.48 -19.22
C ASN A 210 22.88 -30.93 -20.55
N SER A 211 21.59 -31.15 -20.78
CA SER A 211 20.82 -30.60 -21.93
C SER A 211 19.76 -29.62 -21.43
N SER A 212 19.35 -28.66 -22.26
CA SER A 212 18.42 -27.57 -21.90
C SER A 212 17.04 -28.03 -21.39
N SER A 213 16.71 -29.32 -21.48
CA SER A 213 15.49 -29.95 -20.98
C SER A 213 15.63 -30.62 -19.61
N LEU A 214 16.84 -30.66 -19.05
CA LEU A 214 17.17 -31.35 -17.81
C LEU A 214 17.78 -30.35 -16.84
N LEU A 215 17.12 -30.16 -15.69
CA LEU A 215 17.62 -29.25 -14.66
C LEU A 215 18.57 -30.01 -13.76
N ASN A 216 19.76 -29.47 -13.54
CA ASN A 216 20.70 -30.01 -12.56
C ASN A 216 20.76 -29.06 -11.38
N LEU A 217 20.17 -29.46 -10.23
CA LEU A 217 20.12 -28.65 -9.02
C LEU A 217 19.68 -27.21 -9.29
N PRO A 218 18.47 -26.99 -9.85
CA PRO A 218 18.01 -25.63 -10.13
C PRO A 218 17.96 -24.84 -8.82
N MET A 219 18.58 -23.67 -8.82
CA MET A 219 18.70 -22.82 -7.63
C MET A 219 17.79 -21.59 -7.65
N GLY A 220 17.14 -21.31 -8.79
CA GLY A 220 16.41 -20.07 -9.00
C GLY A 220 15.27 -20.24 -9.98
N VAL A 221 14.28 -19.35 -9.88
CA VAL A 221 13.18 -19.20 -10.82
C VAL A 221 12.84 -17.72 -10.90
N THR A 222 12.61 -17.22 -12.11
CA THR A 222 12.20 -15.82 -12.36
C THR A 222 11.23 -15.79 -13.53
N PHE A 223 10.38 -14.77 -13.57
CA PHE A 223 9.67 -14.44 -14.81
C PHE A 223 10.67 -13.92 -15.83
N ASP A 224 10.38 -14.16 -17.11
CA ASP A 224 11.05 -13.43 -18.18
C ASP A 224 10.64 -11.95 -18.06
N PRO A 225 11.58 -11.03 -17.76
CA PRO A 225 11.27 -9.61 -17.68
C PRO A 225 10.85 -9.02 -19.03
N MET A 226 11.05 -9.73 -20.14
CA MET A 226 10.72 -9.28 -21.49
C MET A 226 9.40 -9.84 -22.03
N GLY A 227 8.77 -10.79 -21.34
CA GLY A 227 7.41 -11.26 -21.62
C GLY A 227 7.20 -11.94 -22.97
N ASN A 228 8.21 -12.62 -23.53
CA ASN A 228 8.10 -13.33 -24.82
C ASN A 228 7.76 -14.82 -24.68
#